data_AF-A0A7S2H4F4-F1
#
_entry.id   AF-A0A7S2H4F4-F1
#
_cell.length_a   1.000
_cell.length_b   1.000
_cell.length_c   1.000
_cell.angle_alpha   90.00
_cell.angle_beta   90.00
_cell.angle_gamma   90.00
#
_symmetry.space_group_name_H-M   'P 1'
#
loop_
_entity.id
_entity.type
_entity.pdbx_description
1 polymer ?
#
loop_
_entity_poly.entity_id
_entity_poly.type
_entity_poly.pdbx_seq_one_letter_code
_entity_poly.pdbx_strand_id
1 'polypeptide(L)'
;HAVNVLIASGMSTPTLRRASDAAGALLGNVTCWRLRGIILGVGVWMVAMPLAVIQVLGQHRQWQREGVDKHLMPMLQGVVPSVFWLLEGLLWSVLYVRLAPDCKAFAAKSLRVAVLAVFAGLYEFAFNNARDILHYWRAGAFAAFVVGPTMLVMSALGPARMARVPLLGPPLVRAILGRRAKRQTLRFAASAPDDAAPAEAAPEREAAAAGAAASSVPVKLQLGATPFSVPVKLRL
;
A
#
# COMPACT_ATOMS: atom_id res chain seq x y z
N HIS A 1 -16.33 -3.35 2.13
CA HIS A 1 -17.64 -3.91 1.72
C HIS A 1 -18.08 -5.14 2.52
N ALA A 2 -17.28 -6.18 2.70
CA ALA A 2 -17.71 -7.40 3.42
C ALA A 2 -18.20 -7.15 4.87
N VAL A 3 -17.54 -6.25 5.62
CA VAL A 3 -17.98 -5.88 6.98
C VAL A 3 -19.32 -5.12 6.95
N ASN A 4 -19.53 -4.21 6.00
CA ASN A 4 -20.81 -3.51 5.84
C ASN A 4 -21.93 -4.47 5.41
N VAL A 5 -21.63 -5.50 4.63
CA VAL A 5 -22.61 -6.55 4.27
C VAL A 5 -22.96 -7.39 5.49
N LEU A 6 -22.00 -7.76 6.33
CA LEU A 6 -22.24 -8.47 7.61
C LEU A 6 -23.03 -7.62 8.62
N ILE A 7 -22.77 -6.31 8.66
CA ILE A 7 -23.52 -5.36 9.48
C ILE A 7 -24.96 -5.21 8.95
N ALA A 8 -25.13 -5.07 7.63
CA ALA A 8 -26.44 -4.96 6.99
C ALA A 8 -27.25 -6.25 7.05
N SER A 9 -26.59 -7.41 7.11
CA SER A 9 -27.23 -8.73 7.27
C SER A 9 -27.55 -9.07 8.73
N GLY A 10 -27.52 -8.10 9.66
CA GLY A 10 -27.85 -8.32 11.07
C GLY A 10 -26.78 -9.04 11.91
N MET A 11 -25.65 -9.47 11.31
CA MET A 11 -24.50 -10.07 12.02
C MET A 11 -23.55 -8.99 12.57
N SER A 12 -24.14 -7.95 13.16
CA SER A 12 -23.44 -6.81 13.71
C SER A 12 -23.05 -7.11 15.16
N THR A 13 -21.90 -7.75 15.38
CA THR A 13 -21.32 -7.77 16.72
C THR A 13 -20.69 -6.40 17.04
N PRO A 14 -20.67 -5.97 18.31
CA PRO A 14 -19.99 -4.73 18.73
C PRO A 14 -18.52 -4.72 18.31
N THR A 15 -17.88 -5.89 18.28
CA THR A 15 -16.51 -6.11 17.81
C THR A 15 -16.35 -5.81 16.32
N LEU A 16 -17.32 -6.19 15.47
CA LEU A 16 -17.30 -5.88 14.04
C LEU A 16 -17.49 -4.38 13.76
N ARG A 17 -18.36 -3.69 14.52
CA ARG A 17 -18.49 -2.23 14.42
C ARG A 17 -17.21 -1.53 14.84
N ARG A 18 -16.63 -1.88 16.00
CA ARG A 18 -15.34 -1.33 16.45
C ARG A 18 -14.22 -1.60 15.44
N ALA A 19 -14.17 -2.79 14.84
CA ALA A 19 -13.19 -3.11 13.82
C ALA A 19 -13.41 -2.31 12.51
N SER A 20 -14.67 -2.09 12.12
CA SER A 20 -15.04 -1.23 10.99
C SER A 20 -14.64 0.23 11.22
N ASP A 21 -14.96 0.77 12.40
CA ASP A 21 -14.65 2.15 12.78
C ASP A 21 -13.14 2.35 12.90
N ALA A 22 -12.44 1.39 13.52
CA ALA A 22 -10.98 1.37 13.58
C ALA A 22 -10.37 1.27 12.18
N ALA A 23 -10.90 0.44 11.30
CA ALA A 23 -10.45 0.32 9.91
C ALA A 23 -10.66 1.62 9.13
N GLY A 24 -11.81 2.27 9.29
CA GLY A 24 -12.11 3.59 8.71
C GLY A 24 -11.14 4.67 9.20
N ALA A 25 -10.84 4.69 10.51
CA ALA A 25 -9.84 5.58 11.08
C ALA A 25 -8.41 5.29 10.56
N LEU A 26 -8.04 4.00 10.43
CA LEU A 26 -6.74 3.50 9.97
C LEU A 26 -6.45 3.82 8.51
N LEU A 27 -7.42 3.54 7.64
CA LEU A 27 -7.33 3.82 6.21
C LEU A 27 -7.32 5.34 5.96
N GLY A 28 -7.80 6.12 6.92
CA GLY A 28 -7.90 7.57 6.86
C GLY A 28 -9.07 7.95 5.97
N ASN A 29 -9.82 8.97 6.39
CA ASN A 29 -10.98 9.44 5.65
C ASN A 29 -10.55 9.73 4.19
N VAL A 30 -11.11 8.97 3.25
CA VAL A 30 -10.70 8.99 1.83
C VAL A 30 -10.92 10.39 1.24
N THR A 31 -11.86 11.15 1.82
CA THR A 31 -12.13 12.56 1.50
C THR A 31 -10.95 13.50 1.82
N CYS A 32 -10.09 13.15 2.78
CA CYS A 32 -8.90 13.93 3.13
C CYS A 32 -7.72 13.68 2.19
N TRP A 33 -7.83 12.70 1.27
CA TRP A 33 -6.82 12.50 0.25
C TRP A 33 -6.90 13.66 -0.74
N ARG A 34 -6.09 14.69 -0.46
CA ARG A 34 -5.97 15.86 -1.30
C ARG A 34 -5.56 15.40 -2.69
N LEU A 35 -6.51 15.44 -3.63
CA LEU A 35 -6.31 15.20 -5.05
C LEU A 35 -5.04 15.92 -5.57
N ARG A 36 -4.76 17.10 -5.00
CA ARG A 36 -3.53 17.88 -5.21
C ARG A 36 -2.26 17.06 -5.08
N GLY A 37 -2.12 16.18 -4.09
CA GLY A 37 -0.91 15.38 -3.90
C GLY A 37 -0.71 14.31 -4.97
N ILE A 38 -1.81 13.80 -5.53
CA ILE A 38 -1.78 12.85 -6.64
C ILE A 38 -1.47 13.58 -7.93
N ILE A 39 -2.13 14.71 -8.19
CA ILE A 39 -1.85 15.56 -9.35
C ILE A 39 -0.40 16.04 -9.32
N LEU A 40 0.12 16.47 -8.17
CA LEU A 40 1.53 16.84 -8.02
C LEU A 40 2.45 15.64 -8.25
N GLY A 41 2.15 14.47 -7.66
CA GLY A 41 2.98 13.28 -7.82
C GLY A 41 3.02 12.80 -9.28
N VAL A 42 1.86 12.63 -9.91
CA VAL A 42 1.73 12.22 -11.31
C VAL A 42 2.24 13.30 -12.24
N GLY A 43 1.96 14.57 -11.96
CA GLY A 43 2.42 15.70 -12.76
C GLY A 43 3.94 15.83 -12.73
N VAL A 44 4.56 15.75 -11.55
CA VAL A 44 6.02 15.70 -11.42
C VAL A 44 6.58 14.49 -12.16
N TRP A 45 5.94 13.32 -12.03
CA TRP A 45 6.35 12.10 -12.75
C TRP A 45 6.25 12.23 -14.27
N MET A 46 5.16 12.81 -14.77
CA MET A 46 4.90 12.98 -16.21
C MET A 46 5.68 14.12 -16.84
N VAL A 47 6.05 15.15 -16.08
CA VAL A 47 6.63 16.39 -16.63
C VAL A 47 8.12 16.49 -16.34
N ALA A 48 8.55 16.29 -15.10
CA ALA A 48 9.93 16.55 -14.70
C ALA A 48 10.92 15.61 -15.41
N MET A 49 10.50 14.37 -15.63
CA MET A 49 11.33 13.35 -16.22
C MET A 49 11.54 13.51 -17.73
N PRO A 50 10.49 13.67 -18.56
CA PRO A 50 10.69 13.99 -19.97
C PRO A 50 11.48 15.29 -20.15
N LEU A 51 11.29 16.30 -19.28
CA LEU A 51 12.11 17.51 -19.31
C LEU A 51 13.59 17.19 -19.07
N ALA A 52 13.90 16.38 -18.06
CA ALA A 52 15.27 15.95 -17.78
C ALA A 52 15.88 15.20 -18.99
N VAL A 53 15.11 14.32 -19.63
CA VAL A 53 15.54 13.62 -20.86
C VAL A 53 15.82 14.63 -21.98
N ILE A 54 14.92 15.58 -22.21
CA ILE A 54 15.08 16.62 -23.25
C ILE A 54 16.30 17.48 -22.98
N GLN A 55 16.56 17.85 -21.72
CA GLN A 55 17.75 18.63 -21.34
C GLN A 55 19.04 17.85 -21.59
N VAL A 56 19.09 16.57 -21.19
CA VAL A 56 20.26 15.70 -21.42
C VAL A 56 20.49 15.46 -22.93
N LEU A 57 19.43 15.22 -23.70
CA LEU A 57 19.51 15.08 -25.16
C LEU A 57 19.92 16.39 -25.84
N GLY A 58 19.46 17.53 -25.32
CA GLY A 58 19.86 18.85 -25.78
C GLY A 58 21.35 19.09 -25.59
N GLN A 59 21.89 18.71 -24.43
CA GLN A 59 23.33 18.71 -24.19
C GLN A 59 24.06 17.74 -25.14
N HIS A 60 23.56 16.51 -25.31
CA HIS A 60 24.19 15.54 -26.20
C HIS A 60 24.18 15.97 -27.69
N ARG A 61 23.18 16.73 -28.14
CA ARG A 61 23.17 17.31 -29.48
C ARG A 61 24.30 18.32 -29.72
N GLN A 62 24.80 18.99 -28.68
CA GLN A 62 26.01 19.81 -28.83
C GLN A 62 27.24 18.93 -29.10
N TRP A 63 27.36 17.78 -28.43
CA TRP A 63 28.45 16.83 -28.62
C TRP A 63 28.41 16.12 -29.98
N GLN A 64 27.22 15.81 -30.51
CA GLN A 64 27.10 15.17 -31.83
C GLN A 64 27.45 16.05 -33.03
N ARG A 65 27.57 17.38 -32.86
CA ARG A 65 28.04 18.25 -33.95
C ARG A 65 29.50 18.00 -34.36
N GLU A 66 30.23 17.20 -33.59
CA GLU A 66 31.63 16.85 -33.86
C GLU A 66 31.82 15.62 -34.79
N GLY A 67 30.76 15.15 -35.46
CA GLY A 67 30.93 14.39 -36.71
C GLY A 67 30.80 12.86 -36.62
N VAL A 68 29.66 12.36 -36.14
CA VAL A 68 29.34 10.92 -36.27
C VAL A 68 27.90 10.72 -36.72
N ASP A 69 27.73 10.09 -37.89
CA ASP A 69 26.48 9.65 -38.53
C ASP A 69 25.72 8.57 -37.72
N LYS A 70 25.30 8.90 -36.50
CA LYS A 70 24.55 8.01 -35.58
C LYS A 70 23.29 8.70 -35.05
N HIS A 71 22.45 9.24 -35.93
CA HIS A 71 21.27 10.01 -35.52
C HIS A 71 20.07 9.17 -35.04
N LEU A 72 19.96 7.89 -35.46
CA LEU A 72 18.76 7.09 -35.15
C LEU A 72 18.77 6.54 -33.70
N MET A 73 19.90 6.01 -33.25
CA MET A 73 20.03 5.38 -31.92
C MET A 73 19.75 6.30 -30.73
N PRO A 74 20.30 7.53 -30.64
CA PRO A 74 20.05 8.40 -29.48
C PRO A 74 18.61 8.91 -29.44
N MET A 75 17.93 9.00 -30.58
CA MET A 75 16.52 9.39 -30.65
C MET A 75 15.59 8.27 -30.22
N LEU A 76 15.79 7.04 -30.74
CA LEU A 76 15.08 5.84 -30.31
C LEU A 76 15.27 5.58 -28.83
N GLN A 77 16.50 5.79 -28.36
CA GLN A 77 16.80 5.83 -26.96
C GLN A 77 15.91 6.91 -26.32
N GLY A 78 16.18 8.21 -26.42
CA GLY A 78 15.45 9.22 -25.64
C GLY A 78 13.91 9.13 -25.66
N VAL A 79 13.34 8.85 -26.84
CA VAL A 79 11.89 8.93 -27.07
C VAL A 79 11.14 7.71 -26.52
N VAL A 80 11.67 6.49 -26.69
CA VAL A 80 10.90 5.27 -26.36
C VAL A 80 10.54 5.18 -24.88
N PRO A 81 11.45 5.31 -23.89
CA PRO A 81 11.09 5.27 -22.48
C PRO A 81 10.18 6.43 -22.08
N SER A 82 10.37 7.60 -22.69
CA SER A 82 9.51 8.77 -22.44
C SER A 82 8.06 8.48 -22.83
N VAL A 83 7.84 7.86 -24.00
CA VAL A 83 6.50 7.44 -24.44
C VAL A 83 5.93 6.38 -23.50
N PHE A 84 6.71 5.36 -23.14
CA PHE A 84 6.28 4.32 -22.19
C PHE A 84 5.87 4.91 -20.84
N TRP A 85 6.62 5.88 -20.32
CA TRP A 85 6.28 6.57 -19.07
C TRP A 85 5.01 7.40 -19.15
N LEU A 86 4.78 8.11 -20.26
CA LEU A 86 3.54 8.84 -20.45
C LEU A 86 2.34 7.90 -20.52
N LEU A 87 2.47 6.79 -21.25
CA LEU A 87 1.43 5.75 -21.34
C LEU A 87 1.15 5.13 -19.97
N GLU A 88 2.19 4.85 -19.20
CA GLU A 88 2.08 4.28 -17.87
C GLU A 88 1.40 5.23 -16.88
N GLY A 89 1.79 6.50 -16.85
CA GLY A 89 1.14 7.50 -16.01
C GLY A 89 -0.33 7.70 -16.40
N LEU A 90 -0.64 7.64 -17.71
CA LEU A 90 -2.00 7.73 -18.22
C LEU A 90 -2.82 6.51 -17.78
N LEU A 91 -2.27 5.31 -17.99
CA LEU A 91 -2.90 4.05 -17.58
C LEU A 91 -3.14 4.03 -16.07
N TRP A 92 -2.17 4.49 -15.27
CA TRP A 92 -2.31 4.60 -13.83
C TRP A 92 -3.42 5.59 -13.45
N SER A 93 -3.50 6.73 -14.13
CA SER A 93 -4.54 7.74 -13.87
C SER A 93 -5.93 7.19 -14.16
N VAL A 94 -6.11 6.49 -15.29
CA VAL A 94 -7.36 5.81 -15.66
C VAL A 94 -7.71 4.73 -14.63
N LEU A 95 -6.74 3.89 -14.27
CA LEU A 95 -6.90 2.88 -13.23
C LEU A 95 -7.33 3.52 -11.91
N TYR A 96 -6.66 4.58 -11.48
CA TYR A 96 -6.90 5.26 -10.22
C TYR A 96 -8.34 5.77 -10.11
N VAL A 97 -8.89 6.38 -11.16
CA VAL A 97 -10.29 6.83 -11.17
C VAL A 97 -11.27 5.67 -10.97
N ARG A 98 -10.99 4.51 -11.58
CA ARG A 98 -11.82 3.30 -11.51
C ARG A 98 -11.64 2.46 -10.25
N LEU A 99 -10.59 2.67 -9.47
CA LEU A 99 -10.35 1.91 -8.24
C LEU A 99 -11.42 2.20 -7.18
N ALA A 100 -11.77 1.16 -6.42
CA ALA A 100 -12.58 1.29 -5.23
C ALA A 100 -11.87 2.17 -4.17
N PRO A 101 -12.61 2.86 -3.28
CA PRO A 101 -12.03 3.83 -2.33
C PRO A 101 -10.90 3.28 -1.45
N ASP A 102 -11.00 2.01 -1.06
CA ASP A 102 -10.00 1.26 -0.30
C ASP A 102 -8.72 0.98 -1.12
N CYS A 103 -8.86 0.69 -2.41
CA CYS A 103 -7.73 0.50 -3.30
C CYS A 103 -7.05 1.83 -3.68
N LYS A 104 -7.81 2.93 -3.77
CA LYS A 104 -7.29 4.28 -4.02
C LYS A 104 -6.28 4.71 -2.96
N ALA A 105 -6.59 4.49 -1.68
CA ALA A 105 -5.67 4.81 -0.59
C ALA A 105 -4.36 4.02 -0.69
N PHE A 106 -4.43 2.75 -1.08
CA PHE A 106 -3.24 1.92 -1.29
C PHE A 106 -2.42 2.41 -2.50
N ALA A 107 -3.07 2.62 -3.65
CA ALA A 107 -2.45 3.13 -4.88
C ALA A 107 -1.75 4.48 -4.68
N ALA A 108 -2.37 5.39 -3.92
CA ALA A 108 -1.78 6.70 -3.66
C ALA A 108 -0.59 6.64 -2.69
N LYS A 109 -0.51 5.62 -1.81
CA LYS A 109 0.70 5.38 -0.99
C LYS A 109 1.80 4.69 -1.78
N SER A 110 1.48 3.70 -2.61
CA SER A 110 2.47 3.05 -3.48
C SER A 110 3.10 4.07 -4.43
N LEU A 111 2.33 5.05 -4.93
CA LEU A 111 2.85 6.18 -5.70
C LEU A 111 3.97 6.93 -4.94
N ARG A 112 3.82 7.19 -3.63
CA ARG A 112 4.88 7.87 -2.87
C ARG A 112 6.16 7.05 -2.76
N VAL A 113 6.03 5.73 -2.61
CA VAL A 113 7.17 4.82 -2.57
C VAL A 113 7.88 4.81 -3.93
N ALA A 114 7.10 4.74 -5.02
CA ALA A 114 7.64 4.82 -6.38
C ALA A 114 8.34 6.16 -6.64
N VAL A 115 7.73 7.29 -6.24
CA VAL A 115 8.33 8.63 -6.34
C VAL A 115 9.66 8.67 -5.59
N LEU A 116 9.72 8.19 -4.36
CA LEU A 116 10.98 8.13 -3.60
C LEU A 116 12.03 7.26 -4.28
N ALA A 117 11.66 6.11 -4.84
CA ALA A 117 12.58 5.25 -5.56
C ALA A 117 13.15 5.93 -6.81
N VAL A 118 12.31 6.66 -7.55
CA VAL A 118 12.76 7.44 -8.72
C VAL A 118 13.65 8.60 -8.31
N PHE A 119 13.32 9.33 -7.25
CA PHE A 119 14.19 10.39 -6.73
C PHE A 119 15.53 9.84 -6.24
N ALA A 120 15.57 8.66 -5.61
CA ALA A 120 16.82 8.01 -5.23
C ALA A 120 17.66 7.65 -6.46
N GLY A 121 17.06 7.08 -7.50
CA GLY A 121 17.75 6.80 -8.77
C GLY A 121 18.26 8.06 -9.48
N LEU A 122 17.46 9.14 -9.46
CA LEU A 122 17.88 10.45 -9.96
C LEU A 122 19.02 11.05 -9.14
N TYR A 123 18.98 10.90 -7.81
CA TYR A 123 20.01 11.40 -6.91
C TYR A 123 21.34 10.66 -7.15
N GLU A 124 21.31 9.33 -7.20
CA GLU A 124 22.50 8.55 -7.55
C GLU A 124 23.06 8.95 -8.92
N PHE A 125 22.20 9.21 -9.91
CA PHE A 125 22.63 9.72 -11.21
C PHE A 125 23.33 11.08 -11.10
N ALA A 126 22.69 12.05 -10.43
CA ALA A 126 23.19 13.41 -10.32
C ALA A 126 24.54 13.49 -9.58
N PHE A 127 24.73 12.65 -8.56
CA PHE A 127 25.92 12.71 -7.70
C PHE A 127 27.04 11.75 -8.10
N ASN A 128 26.72 10.53 -8.55
CA ASN A 128 27.76 9.53 -8.80
C ASN A 128 28.27 9.51 -10.24
N ASN A 129 27.47 9.93 -11.23
CA ASN A 129 27.78 9.64 -12.64
C ASN A 129 27.25 10.69 -13.63
N ALA A 130 27.51 11.98 -13.40
CA ALA A 130 27.24 13.01 -14.41
C ALA A 130 28.03 12.83 -15.72
N ARG A 131 29.00 11.90 -15.77
CA ARG A 131 29.85 11.65 -16.94
C ARG A 131 29.34 10.56 -17.89
N ASP A 132 28.49 9.64 -17.42
CA ASP A 132 28.09 8.47 -18.22
C ASP A 132 26.58 8.46 -18.53
N ILE A 133 26.25 8.86 -19.76
CA ILE A 133 24.89 8.81 -20.34
C ILE A 133 24.23 7.42 -20.21
N LEU A 134 25.02 6.36 -20.22
CA LEU A 134 24.53 4.98 -20.11
C LEU A 134 23.85 4.72 -18.76
N HIS A 135 24.29 5.36 -17.67
CA HIS A 135 23.72 5.19 -16.35
C HIS A 135 22.35 5.86 -16.20
N TYR A 136 22.19 7.05 -16.78
CA TYR A 136 20.89 7.72 -16.89
C TYR A 136 19.86 6.82 -17.57
N TRP A 137 20.31 6.22 -18.68
CA TRP A 137 19.53 5.31 -19.50
C TRP A 137 19.04 4.10 -18.74
N ARG A 138 19.94 3.45 -17.99
CA ARG A 138 19.60 2.31 -17.15
C ARG A 138 18.62 2.68 -16.04
N ALA A 139 18.78 3.84 -15.40
CA ALA A 139 17.86 4.30 -14.36
C ALA A 139 16.46 4.59 -14.91
N GLY A 140 16.38 5.30 -16.05
CA GLY A 140 15.12 5.58 -16.73
C GLY A 140 14.42 4.31 -17.20
N ALA A 141 15.16 3.39 -17.84
CA ALA A 141 14.65 2.09 -18.25
C ALA A 141 14.18 1.25 -17.06
N PHE A 142 14.95 1.18 -15.96
CA PHE A 142 14.54 0.47 -14.75
C PHE A 142 13.24 1.05 -14.19
N ALA A 143 13.12 2.37 -14.14
CA ALA A 143 11.90 2.99 -13.65
C ALA A 143 10.69 2.75 -14.57
N ALA A 144 10.87 2.80 -15.90
CA ALA A 144 9.81 2.58 -16.88
C ALA A 144 9.38 1.11 -17.03
N PHE A 145 10.31 0.17 -16.91
CA PHE A 145 10.04 -1.25 -17.14
C PHE A 145 9.86 -2.06 -15.86
N VAL A 146 10.33 -1.55 -14.70
CA VAL A 146 10.24 -2.26 -13.42
C VAL A 146 9.37 -1.49 -12.42
N VAL A 147 9.76 -0.26 -12.07
CA VAL A 147 9.09 0.49 -10.98
C VAL A 147 7.65 0.79 -11.33
N GLY A 148 7.43 1.34 -12.51
CA GLY A 148 6.11 1.70 -12.99
C GLY A 148 5.14 0.52 -13.10
N PRO A 149 5.50 -0.58 -13.81
CA PRO A 149 4.60 -1.71 -13.97
C PRO A 149 4.30 -2.38 -12.63
N THR A 150 5.31 -2.46 -11.75
CA THR A 150 5.12 -2.93 -10.37
C THR A 150 4.12 -2.04 -9.62
N MET A 151 4.22 -0.73 -9.77
CA MET A 151 3.33 0.24 -9.13
C MET A 151 1.90 0.17 -9.69
N LEU A 152 1.73 -0.05 -10.99
CA LEU A 152 0.43 -0.35 -11.62
C LEU A 152 -0.18 -1.63 -11.08
N VAL A 153 0.57 -2.74 -11.06
CA VAL A 153 0.12 -4.04 -10.54
C VAL A 153 -0.28 -3.93 -9.08
N MET A 154 0.54 -3.28 -8.24
CA MET A 154 0.22 -3.03 -6.84
C MET A 154 -1.05 -2.21 -6.68
N SER A 155 -1.22 -1.17 -7.49
CA SER A 155 -2.42 -0.32 -7.46
C SER A 155 -3.67 -1.11 -7.87
N ALA A 156 -3.57 -1.98 -8.87
CA ALA A 156 -4.68 -2.79 -9.38
C ALA A 156 -5.08 -3.93 -8.43
N LEU A 157 -4.10 -4.59 -7.80
CA LEU A 157 -4.35 -5.67 -6.84
C LEU A 157 -5.01 -5.16 -5.55
N GLY A 158 -4.66 -3.94 -5.14
CA GLY A 158 -5.09 -3.39 -3.86
C GLY A 158 -4.53 -4.16 -2.66
N PRO A 159 -4.83 -3.72 -1.44
CA PRO A 159 -4.18 -4.25 -0.23
C PRO A 159 -4.57 -5.71 0.06
N ALA A 160 -5.83 -6.09 -0.23
CA ALA A 160 -6.35 -7.42 0.10
C ALA A 160 -5.70 -8.53 -0.74
N ARG A 161 -5.52 -8.31 -2.06
CA ARG A 161 -4.84 -9.28 -2.92
C ARG A 161 -3.34 -9.23 -2.71
N MET A 162 -2.77 -8.03 -2.49
CA MET A 162 -1.34 -7.91 -2.24
C MET A 162 -0.91 -8.63 -0.97
N ALA A 163 -1.72 -8.63 0.09
CA ALA A 163 -1.46 -9.40 1.31
C ALA A 163 -1.39 -10.92 1.10
N ARG A 164 -1.96 -11.45 0.01
CA ARG A 164 -1.94 -12.88 -0.33
C ARG A 164 -0.68 -13.30 -1.11
N VAL A 165 0.13 -12.35 -1.57
CA VAL A 165 1.39 -12.65 -2.25
C VAL A 165 2.36 -13.23 -1.22
N PRO A 166 2.83 -14.49 -1.38
CA PRO A 166 3.73 -15.11 -0.41
C PRO A 166 5.03 -14.30 -0.31
N LEU A 167 5.59 -14.24 0.90
CA LEU A 167 6.84 -13.53 1.27
C LEU A 167 6.78 -11.99 1.18
N LEU A 168 6.35 -11.43 0.05
CA LEU A 168 6.37 -9.99 -0.20
C LEU A 168 5.11 -9.25 0.27
N GLY A 169 3.96 -9.90 0.20
CA GLY A 169 2.67 -9.27 0.44
C GLY A 169 2.53 -8.64 1.83
N PRO A 170 2.60 -9.44 2.91
CA PRO A 170 2.48 -8.94 4.28
C PRO A 170 3.47 -7.83 4.66
N PRO A 171 4.79 -7.93 4.42
CA PRO A 171 5.72 -6.86 4.80
C PRO A 171 5.49 -5.59 4.00
N LEU A 172 5.18 -5.68 2.71
CA LEU A 172 4.89 -4.53 1.85
C LEU A 172 3.63 -3.80 2.31
N VAL A 173 2.54 -4.54 2.55
CA VAL A 173 1.29 -3.96 3.07
C VAL A 173 1.51 -3.33 4.44
N ARG A 174 2.32 -3.95 5.32
CA ARG A 174 2.70 -3.38 6.62
C ARG A 174 3.57 -2.13 6.48
N ALA A 175 4.52 -2.09 5.55
CA ALA A 175 5.35 -0.91 5.31
C ALA A 175 4.51 0.27 4.81
N ILE A 176 3.57 0.00 3.91
CA ILE A 176 2.70 1.00 3.28
C ILE A 176 1.59 1.48 4.24
N LEU A 177 0.95 0.57 4.96
CA LEU A 177 -0.21 0.88 5.81
C LEU A 177 0.11 0.97 7.31
N GLY A 178 1.07 0.19 7.81
CA GLY A 178 1.25 -0.11 9.23
C GLY A 178 1.76 1.03 10.11
N ARG A 179 2.43 2.06 9.56
CA ARG A 179 2.97 3.17 10.37
C ARG A 179 1.88 3.99 11.10
N ARG A 180 0.66 4.04 10.56
CA ARG A 180 -0.45 4.77 11.21
C ARG A 180 -1.20 3.95 12.25
N ALA A 181 -1.24 2.63 12.06
CA ALA A 181 -1.89 1.71 13.00
C ALA A 181 -1.34 1.86 14.41
N LYS A 182 -0.01 1.77 14.53
CA LYS A 182 0.66 1.88 15.83
C LYS A 182 0.37 3.22 16.54
N ARG A 183 0.34 4.32 15.79
CA ARG A 183 0.07 5.66 16.34
C ARG A 183 -1.38 5.80 16.81
N GLN A 184 -2.33 5.20 16.10
CA GLN A 184 -3.73 5.25 16.51
C GLN A 184 -4.00 4.36 17.71
N THR A 185 -3.42 3.16 17.79
CA THR A 185 -3.53 2.31 18.98
C THR A 185 -2.97 3.01 20.21
N LEU A 186 -1.82 3.70 20.07
CA LEU A 186 -1.24 4.50 21.16
C LEU A 186 -2.13 5.68 21.55
N ARG A 187 -2.72 6.39 20.57
CA ARG A 187 -3.66 7.48 20.88
C ARG A 187 -4.92 6.98 21.55
N PHE A 188 -5.46 5.84 21.11
CA PHE A 188 -6.66 5.24 21.68
C PHE A 188 -6.40 4.72 23.09
N ALA A 189 -5.22 4.12 23.33
CA ALA A 189 -4.78 3.74 24.67
C ALA A 189 -4.56 4.95 25.58
N ALA A 190 -4.02 6.06 25.07
CA ALA A 190 -3.84 7.30 25.82
C ALA A 190 -5.14 8.08 26.05
N SER A 191 -6.17 7.86 25.23
CA SER A 191 -7.50 8.47 25.39
C SER A 191 -8.49 7.56 26.10
N ALA A 192 -8.07 6.35 26.48
CA ALA A 192 -8.89 5.52 27.35
C ALA A 192 -8.93 6.23 28.71
N PRO A 193 -10.11 6.63 29.21
CA PRO A 193 -10.21 7.33 30.48
C PRO A 193 -9.57 6.48 31.58
N ASP A 194 -8.76 7.11 32.44
CA ASP A 194 -8.10 6.51 33.61
C ASP A 194 -9.08 5.87 34.61
N ASP A 195 -10.39 6.00 34.36
CA ASP A 195 -11.47 5.38 35.13
C ASP A 195 -11.50 3.84 34.99
N ALA A 196 -10.71 3.26 34.08
CA ALA A 196 -10.35 1.85 34.13
C ALA A 196 -9.11 1.62 35.01
N ALA A 197 -9.02 2.32 36.15
CA ALA A 197 -8.23 1.82 37.27
C ALA A 197 -8.64 0.35 37.46
N PRO A 198 -7.69 -0.61 37.49
CA PRO A 198 -8.02 -1.99 37.80
C PRO A 198 -8.79 -1.94 39.10
N ALA A 199 -10.05 -2.37 39.08
CA ALA A 199 -10.85 -2.52 40.27
C ALA A 199 -9.97 -3.27 41.27
N GLU A 200 -9.46 -2.52 42.24
CA GLU A 200 -8.52 -2.99 43.22
C GLU A 200 -9.17 -4.20 43.85
N ALA A 201 -8.48 -5.33 43.74
CA ALA A 201 -8.97 -6.63 44.09
C ALA A 201 -9.61 -6.57 45.48
N ALA A 202 -10.95 -6.63 45.52
CA ALA A 202 -11.66 -6.93 46.74
C ALA A 202 -11.16 -8.31 47.20
N PRO A 203 -10.49 -8.40 48.36
CA PRO A 203 -10.02 -9.67 48.89
C PRO A 203 -11.22 -10.34 49.53
N GLU A 204 -12.07 -10.99 48.74
CA GLU A 204 -13.10 -11.85 49.30
C GLU A 204 -13.17 -13.20 48.58
N ARG A 205 -12.72 -14.18 49.37
CA ARG A 205 -13.23 -15.57 49.44
C ARG A 205 -12.49 -16.60 48.60
N GLU A 206 -11.25 -16.82 49.02
CA GLU A 206 -10.75 -18.15 49.33
C GLU A 206 -11.68 -18.87 50.34
N ALA A 207 -12.76 -19.49 49.86
CA ALA A 207 -13.51 -20.55 50.58
C ALA A 207 -14.69 -21.09 49.74
N ALA A 208 -14.40 -21.97 48.76
CA ALA A 208 -15.28 -23.04 48.25
C ALA A 208 -14.61 -23.62 46.98
N ALA A 209 -13.57 -24.42 47.13
CA ALA A 209 -13.71 -25.88 47.26
C ALA A 209 -14.54 -26.52 46.13
N ALA A 210 -13.79 -27.16 45.23
CA ALA A 210 -14.07 -28.47 44.65
C ALA A 210 -15.35 -28.67 43.81
N GLY A 211 -15.13 -28.95 42.51
CA GLY A 211 -16.06 -29.79 41.74
C GLY A 211 -16.63 -29.19 40.46
N ALA A 212 -15.81 -28.59 39.59
CA ALA A 212 -16.24 -28.31 38.21
C ALA A 212 -15.70 -29.38 37.26
N ALA A 213 -16.46 -30.47 37.14
CA ALA A 213 -16.25 -31.48 36.10
C ALA A 213 -16.28 -30.80 34.72
N ALA A 214 -15.32 -31.17 33.88
CA ALA A 214 -15.18 -30.67 32.51
C ALA A 214 -16.43 -31.02 31.68
N SER A 215 -17.36 -30.07 31.59
CA SER A 215 -18.52 -30.14 30.69
C SER A 215 -18.08 -29.82 29.27
N SER A 216 -17.91 -30.85 28.44
CA SER A 216 -17.72 -30.71 27.00
C SER A 216 -19.08 -30.51 26.35
N VAL A 217 -19.41 -29.29 25.92
CA VAL A 217 -20.62 -29.02 25.13
C VAL A 217 -20.32 -29.30 23.66
N PRO A 218 -20.98 -30.29 23.02
CA PRO A 218 -20.77 -30.56 21.60
C PRO A 218 -21.44 -29.46 20.75
N VAL A 219 -20.62 -28.65 20.09
CA VAL A 219 -21.10 -27.66 19.12
C VAL A 219 -21.32 -28.37 17.78
N LYS A 220 -22.59 -28.48 17.35
CA LYS A 220 -22.94 -28.97 16.01
C LYS A 220 -22.83 -27.82 15.01
N LEU A 221 -21.82 -27.87 14.16
CA LEU A 221 -21.68 -26.96 13.01
C LEU A 221 -22.20 -27.67 11.76
N GLN A 222 -23.27 -27.15 11.15
CA GLN A 222 -23.74 -27.62 9.85
C GLN A 222 -22.98 -26.88 8.74
N LEU A 223 -21.99 -27.54 8.14
CA LEU A 223 -21.43 -27.16 6.85
C LEU A 223 -21.82 -28.24 5.81
N GLY A 224 -22.88 -27.98 5.05
CA GLY A 224 -23.35 -28.88 3.99
C GLY A 224 -24.09 -30.14 4.47
N ALA A 225 -24.25 -31.11 3.56
CA ALA A 225 -25.09 -32.30 3.76
C ALA A 225 -24.52 -33.36 4.72
N THR A 226 -23.33 -33.14 5.29
CA THR A 226 -22.63 -34.10 6.16
C THR A 226 -22.37 -33.48 7.54
N PRO A 227 -23.02 -33.95 8.62
CA PRO A 227 -22.78 -33.45 9.97
C PRO A 227 -21.48 -34.02 10.54
N PHE A 228 -20.62 -33.16 11.10
CA PHE A 228 -19.45 -33.57 11.89
C PHE A 228 -19.41 -32.79 13.22
N SER A 229 -19.01 -33.46 14.29
CA SER A 229 -18.93 -32.89 15.65
C SER A 229 -17.48 -32.74 16.09
N VAL A 230 -17.07 -31.52 16.48
CA VAL A 230 -15.73 -31.24 17.01
C VAL A 230 -15.85 -30.85 18.49
N PRO A 231 -15.20 -31.58 19.42
CA PRO A 231 -15.18 -31.19 20.82
C PRO A 231 -14.27 -29.98 21.03
N VAL A 232 -14.83 -28.84 21.43
CA VAL A 232 -14.05 -27.64 21.77
C VAL A 232 -13.86 -27.61 23.28
N LYS A 233 -12.61 -27.76 23.74
CA LYS A 233 -12.25 -27.51 25.13
C LYS A 233 -12.07 -26.01 25.33
N LEU A 234 -13.08 -25.36 25.93
CA LEU A 234 -12.94 -24.01 26.43
C LEU A 234 -12.13 -24.08 27.74
N ARG A 235 -10.91 -23.54 27.73
CA ARG A 235 -10.22 -23.15 28.96
C ARG A 235 -10.81 -21.81 29.38
N LEU A 236 -11.65 -21.85 30.41
CA LEU A 236 -12.01 -20.67 31.19
C LEU A 236 -10.81 -20.22 32.02
#